data_AF-A0A4P9XIS9-F1
#
_entry.id   AF-A0A4P9XIS9-F1
#
_cell.length_a   1.000
_cell.length_b   1.000
_cell.length_c   1.000
_cell.angle_alpha   90.00
_cell.angle_beta   90.00
_cell.angle_gamma   90.00
#
_symmetry.space_group_name_H-M   'P 1'
#
loop_
_entity.id
_entity.type
_entity.pdbx_description
1 polymer ?
#
loop_
_entity_poly.entity_id
_entity_poly.type
_entity_poly.pdbx_seq_one_letter_code
_entity_poly.pdbx_strand_id
1 'polypeptide(L)'
;MLYNIKIAAVFATAASLAITAHGAGPVVGQGEECGGFRPDPPTCDTGLTCTVDPILPDLPGKCVPTRVVVGEGQECGGFRPNPPVCAEGLTCTVDPILPDLPGKCVPKRAVVGEGQECGGFRPDPPVCAAGLTCTVNPMIPDAPGKCVRQGPVSGKGGSCGGNSPNPAVCKTGLVCQPNPHRPYAPGKCIPSKRPYDRC
;
A
#
# COMPACT_ATOMS: atom_id res chain seq x y z
N MET A 1 33.73 -69.37 -59.54
CA MET A 1 34.58 -68.16 -59.52
C MET A 1 33.83 -67.05 -58.81
N LEU A 2 34.57 -66.23 -58.06
CA LEU A 2 34.23 -64.92 -57.48
C LEU A 2 33.45 -64.88 -56.14
N TYR A 3 34.17 -64.34 -55.16
CA TYR A 3 33.80 -63.82 -53.84
C TYR A 3 32.65 -62.79 -53.89
N ASN A 4 31.92 -62.59 -52.78
CA ASN A 4 32.12 -61.40 -51.92
C ASN A 4 31.06 -61.19 -50.81
N ILE A 5 31.60 -61.05 -49.59
CA ILE A 5 31.33 -60.03 -48.55
C ILE A 5 30.01 -60.08 -47.75
N LYS A 6 30.21 -60.32 -46.43
CA LYS A 6 29.26 -60.16 -45.33
C LYS A 6 28.95 -58.69 -45.07
N ILE A 7 27.68 -58.36 -44.80
CA ILE A 7 27.32 -57.23 -43.93
C ILE A 7 26.24 -57.73 -42.98
N ALA A 8 26.65 -58.15 -41.78
CA ALA A 8 25.73 -58.37 -40.68
C ALA A 8 25.28 -56.98 -40.18
N ALA A 9 24.02 -56.63 -40.43
CA ALA A 9 23.42 -55.44 -39.83
C ALA A 9 23.30 -55.67 -38.32
N VAL A 10 24.25 -55.13 -37.57
CA VAL A 10 24.13 -55.00 -36.11
C VAL A 10 23.05 -53.95 -35.86
N PHE A 11 21.84 -54.42 -35.55
CA PHE A 11 20.80 -53.55 -34.98
C PHE A 11 21.29 -53.13 -33.60
N ALA A 12 21.93 -51.96 -33.53
CA ALA A 12 22.17 -51.27 -32.28
C ALA A 12 20.79 -50.91 -31.71
N THR A 13 20.32 -51.70 -30.74
CA THR A 13 19.23 -51.31 -29.86
C THR A 13 19.67 -50.02 -29.19
N ALA A 14 19.11 -48.91 -29.62
CA ALA A 14 19.18 -47.66 -28.88
C ALA A 14 18.53 -47.94 -27.52
N ALA A 15 19.35 -48.22 -26.51
CA ALA A 15 18.94 -48.07 -25.13
C ALA A 15 18.63 -46.58 -24.98
N SER A 16 17.35 -46.25 -25.07
CA SER A 16 16.84 -44.96 -24.65
C SER A 16 17.21 -44.83 -23.18
N LEU A 17 18.37 -44.22 -22.92
CA LEU A 17 18.68 -43.61 -21.64
C LEU A 17 17.62 -42.53 -21.46
N ALA A 18 16.50 -42.91 -20.83
CA ALA A 18 15.65 -41.94 -20.17
C ALA A 18 16.54 -41.28 -19.13
N ILE A 19 17.07 -40.10 -19.49
CA ILE A 19 17.60 -39.16 -18.54
C ILE A 19 16.41 -38.85 -17.65
N THR A 20 16.28 -39.56 -16.53
CA THR A 20 15.46 -39.12 -15.43
C THR A 20 16.01 -37.76 -15.07
N ALA A 21 15.30 -36.71 -15.49
CA ALA A 21 15.43 -35.42 -14.86
C ALA A 21 15.41 -35.71 -13.36
N HIS A 22 16.50 -35.34 -12.65
CA HIS A 22 16.50 -35.28 -11.20
C HIS A 22 15.54 -34.15 -10.87
N GLY A 23 14.26 -34.49 -10.94
CA GLY A 23 13.13 -33.59 -10.98
C GLY A 23 12.88 -33.15 -9.57
N ALA A 24 12.77 -31.84 -9.39
CA ALA A 24 12.38 -31.20 -8.14
C ALA A 24 11.46 -32.12 -7.31
N GLY A 25 11.87 -32.41 -6.08
CA GLY A 25 11.09 -33.26 -5.17
C GLY A 25 9.65 -32.75 -5.02
N PRO A 26 8.76 -33.58 -4.45
CA PRO A 26 7.32 -33.32 -4.46
C PRO A 26 6.99 -31.94 -3.86
N VAL A 27 6.03 -31.24 -4.46
CA VAL A 27 5.49 -30.01 -3.88
C VAL A 27 4.55 -30.38 -2.74
N VAL A 28 4.77 -29.81 -1.55
CA VAL A 28 4.05 -30.13 -0.32
C VAL A 28 3.35 -28.90 0.28
N GLY A 29 2.26 -29.15 1.00
CA GLY A 29 1.39 -28.12 1.57
C GLY A 29 1.86 -27.56 2.91
N GLN A 30 1.05 -26.69 3.51
CA GLN A 30 1.35 -26.08 4.80
C GLN A 30 1.45 -27.13 5.92
N GLY A 31 2.49 -27.05 6.74
CA GLY A 31 2.76 -27.96 7.86
C GLY A 31 3.53 -29.23 7.48
N GLU A 32 3.63 -29.53 6.19
CA GLU A 32 4.36 -30.67 5.65
C GLU A 32 5.88 -30.45 5.67
N GLU A 33 6.63 -31.54 5.58
CA GLU A 33 8.10 -31.51 5.58
C GLU A 33 8.67 -31.07 4.24
N CYS A 34 9.65 -30.16 4.28
CA CYS A 34 10.35 -29.65 3.10
C CYS A 34 11.87 -29.71 3.29
N GLY A 35 12.63 -29.70 2.19
CA GLY A 35 14.09 -29.73 2.25
C GLY A 35 14.64 -31.04 2.82
N GLY A 36 15.76 -30.90 3.54
CA GLY A 36 16.53 -32.01 4.13
C GLY A 36 17.55 -32.61 3.16
N PHE A 37 18.48 -33.39 3.71
CA PHE A 37 19.56 -34.03 2.94
C PHE A 37 19.09 -35.31 2.23
N ARG A 38 18.33 -35.15 1.13
CA ARG A 38 17.82 -36.26 0.30
C ARG A 38 17.92 -35.91 -1.20
N PRO A 39 17.96 -36.91 -2.11
CA PRO A 39 18.17 -36.68 -3.55
C PRO A 39 17.12 -35.77 -4.20
N ASP A 40 15.86 -35.91 -3.80
CA ASP A 40 14.73 -35.12 -4.31
C ASP A 40 13.96 -34.51 -3.13
N PRO A 41 14.46 -33.42 -2.52
CA PRO A 41 13.83 -32.83 -1.35
C PRO A 41 12.48 -32.18 -1.72
N PRO A 42 11.41 -32.42 -0.95
CA PRO A 42 10.13 -31.77 -1.14
C PRO A 42 10.28 -30.25 -1.06
N THR A 43 9.53 -29.56 -1.90
CA THR A 43 9.50 -28.09 -1.97
C THR A 43 8.13 -27.60 -1.54
N CYS A 44 8.05 -26.42 -0.94
CA CYS A 44 6.76 -25.90 -0.51
C CYS A 44 5.94 -25.37 -1.70
N ASP A 45 4.62 -25.52 -1.60
CA ASP A 45 3.69 -24.92 -2.56
C ASP A 45 3.78 -23.39 -2.59
N THR A 46 3.23 -22.79 -3.64
CA THR A 46 3.26 -21.35 -3.87
C THR A 46 2.69 -20.58 -2.68
N GLY A 47 3.42 -19.59 -2.18
CA GLY A 47 3.02 -18.79 -1.01
C GLY A 47 3.40 -19.41 0.34
N LEU A 48 4.14 -20.53 0.33
CA LEU A 48 4.75 -21.14 1.49
C LEU A 48 6.29 -21.06 1.38
N THR A 49 6.96 -20.95 2.52
CA THR A 49 8.42 -20.96 2.65
C THR A 49 8.84 -22.14 3.52
N CYS A 50 9.90 -22.83 3.12
CA CYS A 50 10.49 -23.88 3.94
C CYS A 50 11.27 -23.26 5.11
N THR A 51 10.80 -23.51 6.33
CA THR A 51 11.50 -23.08 7.55
C THR A 51 12.24 -24.26 8.15
N VAL A 52 13.57 -24.18 8.10
CA VAL A 52 14.49 -25.16 8.69
C VAL A 52 15.01 -24.66 10.04
N ASP A 53 15.39 -25.58 10.92
CA ASP A 53 16.09 -25.21 12.15
C ASP A 53 17.50 -24.70 11.78
N PRO A 54 17.87 -23.45 12.12
CA PRO A 54 19.18 -22.91 11.78
C PRO A 54 20.33 -23.61 12.51
N ILE A 55 20.06 -24.31 13.61
CA ILE A 55 21.05 -25.09 14.37
C ILE A 55 21.27 -26.46 13.72
N LEU A 56 20.24 -27.01 13.09
CA LEU A 56 20.25 -28.34 12.46
C LEU A 56 19.74 -28.25 11.00
N PRO A 57 20.50 -27.61 10.09
CA PRO A 57 20.05 -27.35 8.71
C PRO A 57 19.87 -28.62 7.86
N ASP A 58 20.43 -29.74 8.31
CA ASP A 58 20.33 -31.04 7.62
C ASP A 58 18.99 -31.74 7.86
N LEU A 59 18.24 -31.34 8.90
CA LEU A 59 16.90 -31.86 9.18
C LEU A 59 15.87 -31.25 8.22
N PRO A 60 14.82 -32.01 7.84
CA PRO A 60 13.71 -31.46 7.08
C PRO A 60 13.04 -30.32 7.87
N GLY A 61 12.77 -29.23 7.16
CA GLY A 61 12.01 -28.10 7.68
C GLY A 61 10.50 -28.31 7.54
N LYS A 62 9.72 -27.28 7.86
CA LYS A 62 8.28 -27.25 7.60
C LYS A 62 7.88 -26.12 6.68
N CYS A 63 6.91 -26.40 5.81
CA CYS A 63 6.29 -25.37 4.99
C CYS A 63 5.36 -24.50 5.82
N VAL A 64 5.69 -23.22 5.92
CA VAL A 64 4.87 -22.21 6.61
C VAL A 64 4.48 -21.12 5.61
N PRO A 65 3.38 -20.39 5.83
CA PRO A 65 3.03 -19.25 4.99
C PRO A 65 4.19 -18.27 4.87
N THR A 66 4.58 -17.93 3.64
CA THR A 66 5.59 -16.90 3.37
C THR A 66 5.17 -15.57 4.00
N ARG A 67 3.86 -15.32 4.08
CA ARG A 67 3.27 -14.20 4.81
C ARG A 67 1.96 -14.65 5.46
N VAL A 68 1.79 -14.32 6.73
CA VAL A 68 0.51 -14.49 7.42
C VAL A 68 -0.36 -13.26 7.12
N VAL A 69 -1.56 -13.46 6.58
CA VAL A 69 -2.50 -12.35 6.34
C VAL A 69 -3.41 -12.22 7.56
N VAL A 70 -3.53 -11.01 8.11
CA VAL A 70 -4.33 -10.72 9.31
C VAL A 70 -5.40 -9.66 9.06
N GLY A 71 -6.49 -9.75 9.83
CA GLY A 71 -7.62 -8.83 9.76
C GLY A 71 -7.42 -7.52 10.52
N GLU A 72 -8.47 -6.69 10.55
CA GLU A 72 -8.48 -5.41 11.27
C GLU A 72 -8.21 -5.59 12.78
N GLY A 73 -7.45 -4.66 13.36
CA GLY A 73 -7.08 -4.66 14.79
C GLY A 73 -5.99 -5.65 15.19
N GLN A 74 -5.65 -6.60 14.32
CA GLN A 74 -4.58 -7.59 14.52
C GLN A 74 -3.20 -6.97 14.29
N GLU A 75 -2.19 -7.62 14.86
CA GLU A 75 -0.79 -7.21 14.72
C GLU A 75 -0.25 -7.47 13.32
N CYS A 76 0.46 -6.48 12.78
CA CYS A 76 1.15 -6.55 11.49
C CYS A 76 2.56 -6.00 11.60
N GLY A 77 3.44 -6.40 10.68
CA GLY A 77 4.83 -5.93 10.68
C GLY A 77 5.62 -6.40 11.92
N GLY A 78 6.49 -5.53 12.41
CA GLY A 78 7.43 -5.81 13.50
C GLY A 78 8.70 -6.52 13.04
N PHE A 79 9.72 -6.48 13.89
CA PHE A 79 11.03 -7.09 13.62
C PHE A 79 11.03 -8.60 13.92
N ARG A 80 10.34 -9.40 13.09
CA ARG A 80 10.28 -10.86 13.23
C ARG A 80 10.31 -11.58 11.87
N PRO A 81 10.76 -12.84 11.79
CA PRO A 81 10.67 -13.64 10.57
C PRO A 81 9.23 -13.76 10.08
N ASN A 82 9.00 -13.53 8.78
CA ASN A 82 7.68 -13.58 8.14
C ASN A 82 6.59 -12.77 8.89
N PRO A 83 6.78 -11.44 9.06
CA PRO A 83 5.83 -10.64 9.80
C PRO A 83 4.45 -10.65 9.12
N PRO A 84 3.34 -10.64 9.88
CA PRO A 84 2.02 -10.63 9.29
C PRO A 84 1.78 -9.36 8.47
N VAL A 85 1.01 -9.51 7.42
CA VAL A 85 0.56 -8.43 6.55
C VAL A 85 -0.94 -8.27 6.67
N CYS A 86 -1.44 -7.05 6.52
CA CYS A 86 -2.87 -6.81 6.58
C CYS A 86 -3.58 -7.37 5.34
N ALA A 87 -4.82 -7.81 5.53
CA ALA A 87 -5.72 -8.17 4.44
C ALA A 87 -5.94 -7.00 3.46
N GLU A 88 -6.50 -7.31 2.29
CA GLU A 88 -6.85 -6.30 1.30
C GLU A 88 -7.78 -5.24 1.91
N GLY A 89 -7.60 -3.97 1.51
CA GLY A 89 -8.33 -2.84 2.08
C GLY A 89 -7.82 -2.35 3.44
N LEU A 90 -6.83 -3.00 4.05
CA LEU A 90 -6.22 -2.59 5.32
C LEU A 90 -4.76 -2.15 5.14
N THR A 91 -4.29 -1.25 5.99
CA THR A 91 -2.88 -0.80 6.05
C THR A 91 -2.31 -1.08 7.43
N CYS A 92 -1.01 -1.39 7.48
CA CYS A 92 -0.31 -1.57 8.73
C CYS A 92 0.11 -0.21 9.28
N THR A 93 -0.44 0.18 10.43
CA THR A 93 -0.08 1.39 11.15
C THR A 93 0.90 1.04 12.25
N VAL A 94 2.15 1.47 12.10
CA VAL A 94 3.22 1.32 13.09
C VAL A 94 3.40 2.62 13.85
N ASP A 95 3.84 2.52 15.11
CA ASP A 95 4.23 3.70 15.89
C ASP A 95 5.53 4.29 15.29
N PRO A 96 5.54 5.55 14.83
CA PRO A 96 6.73 6.15 14.25
C PRO A 96 7.88 6.34 15.25
N ILE A 97 7.61 6.33 16.56
CA ILE A 97 8.61 6.41 17.62
C ILE A 97 9.25 5.04 17.87
N LEU A 98 8.47 3.96 17.70
CA LEU A 98 8.87 2.58 17.96
C LEU A 98 8.60 1.68 16.73
N PRO A 99 9.34 1.86 15.62
CA PRO A 99 9.08 1.16 14.36
C PRO A 99 9.32 -0.35 14.43
N ASP A 100 10.08 -0.81 15.43
CA ASP A 100 10.39 -2.24 15.63
C ASP A 100 9.23 -3.02 16.27
N LEU A 101 8.29 -2.32 16.91
CA LEU A 101 7.10 -2.94 17.48
C LEU A 101 6.08 -3.31 16.39
N PRO A 102 5.31 -4.39 16.60
CA PRO A 102 4.22 -4.71 15.69
C PRO A 102 3.21 -3.55 15.66
N GLY A 103 2.82 -3.17 14.44
CA GLY A 103 1.74 -2.24 14.20
C GLY A 103 0.38 -2.91 14.28
N LYS A 104 -0.68 -2.17 13.96
CA LYS A 104 -2.03 -2.70 13.82
C LYS A 104 -2.59 -2.48 12.42
N CYS A 105 -3.30 -3.48 11.92
CA CYS A 105 -4.06 -3.34 10.69
C CYS A 105 -5.28 -2.45 10.92
N VAL A 106 -5.36 -1.36 10.18
CA VAL A 106 -6.50 -0.44 10.16
C VAL A 106 -7.00 -0.27 8.74
N PRO A 107 -8.25 0.15 8.51
CA PRO A 107 -8.74 0.32 7.17
C PRO A 107 -7.96 1.39 6.40
N LYS A 108 -7.71 1.13 5.12
CA LYS A 108 -7.16 2.12 4.19
C LYS A 108 -8.23 3.18 4.00
N ARG A 109 -7.96 4.40 4.46
CA ARG A 109 -8.81 5.54 4.12
C ARG A 109 -8.82 5.73 2.60
N ALA A 110 -10.02 5.77 2.02
CA ALA A 110 -10.17 6.03 0.60
C ALA A 110 -9.57 7.41 0.25
N VAL A 111 -8.72 7.47 -0.76
CA VAL A 111 -8.17 8.73 -1.26
C VAL A 111 -9.05 9.22 -2.40
N VAL A 112 -9.61 10.42 -2.27
CA VAL A 112 -10.58 10.98 -3.21
C VAL A 112 -10.06 12.23 -3.93
N GLY A 113 -10.58 12.46 -5.13
CA GLY A 113 -10.20 13.58 -5.99
C GLY A 113 -10.92 14.88 -5.68
N GLU A 114 -10.63 15.92 -6.46
CA GLU A 114 -11.25 17.23 -6.34
C GLU A 114 -12.78 17.16 -6.55
N GLY A 115 -13.54 17.88 -5.73
CA GLY A 115 -15.02 17.90 -5.73
C GLY A 115 -15.70 16.73 -5.03
N GLN A 116 -14.96 15.66 -4.71
CA GLN A 116 -15.46 14.48 -4.01
C GLN A 116 -15.55 14.69 -2.49
N GLU A 117 -16.36 13.87 -1.84
CA GLU A 117 -16.59 13.93 -0.40
C GLU A 117 -15.38 13.44 0.40
N CYS A 118 -15.04 14.17 1.45
CA CYS A 118 -13.97 13.86 2.38
C CYS A 118 -14.44 14.06 3.82
N GLY A 119 -13.78 13.43 4.78
CA GLY A 119 -14.18 13.58 6.18
C GLY A 119 -15.56 12.99 6.48
N GLY A 120 -16.24 13.63 7.42
CA GLY A 120 -17.54 13.23 7.96
C GLY A 120 -17.41 12.25 9.13
N PHE A 121 -18.50 12.14 9.90
CA PHE A 121 -18.59 11.23 11.04
C PHE A 121 -18.86 9.78 10.60
N ARG A 122 -17.82 9.10 10.11
CA ARG A 122 -17.84 7.68 9.70
C ARG A 122 -16.55 6.97 10.11
N PRO A 123 -16.53 5.64 10.26
CA PRO A 123 -15.37 4.88 10.73
C PRO A 123 -14.10 5.10 9.87
N ASP A 124 -14.25 5.27 8.56
CA ASP A 124 -13.12 5.52 7.64
C ASP A 124 -13.41 6.67 6.68
N PRO A 125 -13.28 7.92 7.15
CA PRO A 125 -13.56 9.05 6.29
C PRO A 125 -12.51 9.13 5.18
N PRO A 126 -12.94 9.26 3.91
CA PRO A 126 -12.05 9.49 2.79
C PRO A 126 -11.23 10.75 3.01
N VAL A 127 -9.98 10.69 2.56
CA VAL A 127 -9.01 11.78 2.62
C VAL A 127 -8.75 12.30 1.21
N CYS A 128 -8.43 13.57 1.11
CA CYS A 128 -8.15 14.16 -0.20
C CYS A 128 -6.80 13.70 -0.75
N ALA A 129 -6.70 13.56 -2.07
CA ALA A 129 -5.44 13.36 -2.75
C ALA A 129 -4.44 14.51 -2.45
N ALA A 130 -3.14 14.23 -2.64
CA ALA A 130 -2.09 15.20 -2.38
C ALA A 130 -2.34 16.54 -3.11
N GLY A 131 -2.19 17.66 -2.38
CA GLY A 131 -2.42 19.01 -2.89
C GLY A 131 -3.88 19.50 -2.83
N LEU A 132 -4.79 18.69 -2.29
CA LEU A 132 -6.19 19.05 -2.03
C LEU A 132 -6.43 19.15 -0.52
N THR A 133 -7.34 20.01 -0.09
CA THR A 133 -7.76 20.14 1.30
C THR A 133 -9.23 19.83 1.46
N CYS A 134 -9.57 19.09 2.51
CA CYS A 134 -10.96 18.81 2.85
C CYS A 134 -11.62 20.05 3.46
N THR A 135 -12.56 20.66 2.73
CA THR A 135 -13.32 21.81 3.20
C THR A 135 -14.67 21.34 3.73
N VAL A 136 -14.85 21.41 5.04
CA VAL A 136 -16.10 21.07 5.75
C VAL A 136 -16.93 22.33 6.00
N ASN A 137 -18.25 22.18 6.11
CA ASN A 137 -19.10 23.28 6.55
C ASN A 137 -18.89 23.51 8.05
N PRO A 138 -18.37 24.66 8.50
CA PRO A 138 -18.10 24.91 9.91
C PRO A 138 -19.36 24.93 10.78
N MET A 139 -20.55 25.13 10.19
CA MET A 139 -21.83 25.06 10.90
C MET A 139 -22.31 23.62 11.11
N ILE A 140 -21.77 22.66 10.36
CA ILE A 140 -22.14 21.23 10.43
C ILE A 140 -20.84 20.41 10.30
N PRO A 141 -19.99 20.39 11.34
CA PRO A 141 -18.66 19.76 11.28
C PRO A 141 -18.75 18.23 11.08
N ASP A 142 -19.86 17.60 11.44
CA ASP A 142 -20.09 16.17 11.29
C ASP A 142 -20.46 15.77 9.85
N ALA A 143 -20.88 16.74 9.02
CA ALA A 143 -21.19 16.50 7.62
C ALA A 143 -19.91 16.29 6.80
N PRO A 144 -19.94 15.44 5.76
CA PRO A 144 -18.82 15.30 4.85
C PRO A 144 -18.50 16.64 4.17
N GLY A 145 -17.21 16.96 4.10
CA GLY A 145 -16.70 18.10 3.34
C GLY A 145 -16.46 17.73 1.87
N LYS A 146 -15.88 18.67 1.12
CA LYS A 146 -15.40 18.42 -0.25
C LYS A 146 -13.91 18.68 -0.37
N CYS A 147 -13.22 17.85 -1.13
CA CYS A 147 -11.82 18.09 -1.50
C CYS A 147 -11.75 19.21 -2.51
N VAL A 148 -11.03 20.27 -2.17
CA VAL A 148 -10.81 21.41 -3.07
C VAL A 148 -9.33 21.70 -3.17
N ARG A 149 -8.89 22.14 -4.35
CA ARG A 149 -7.56 22.74 -4.47
C ARG A 149 -7.58 24.07 -3.73
N GLN A 150 -6.65 24.26 -2.81
CA GLN A 150 -6.50 25.58 -2.21
C GLN A 150 -5.72 26.48 -3.16
N GLY A 151 -6.23 27.70 -3.31
CA GLY A 151 -5.52 28.75 -4.03
C GLY A 151 -4.21 29.10 -3.32
N PRO A 152 -3.29 29.78 -4.03
CA PRO A 152 -2.10 30.31 -3.39
C PRO A 152 -2.47 31.17 -2.17
N VAL A 153 -1.69 31.05 -1.09
CA VAL A 153 -1.95 31.82 0.14
C VAL A 153 -1.44 33.25 -0.04
N SER A 154 -2.34 34.22 0.05
CA SER A 154 -2.04 35.65 -0.07
C SER A 154 -1.83 36.31 1.29
N GLY A 155 -0.77 37.10 1.39
CA GLY A 155 -0.50 37.99 2.53
C GLY A 155 -1.36 39.25 2.55
N LYS A 156 -1.13 40.14 3.52
CA LYS A 156 -1.85 41.43 3.65
C LYS A 156 -1.72 42.24 2.37
N GLY A 157 -2.84 42.72 1.83
CA GLY A 157 -2.92 43.45 0.56
C GLY A 157 -2.85 42.59 -0.70
N GLY A 158 -2.64 41.27 -0.56
CA GLY A 158 -2.68 40.31 -1.65
C GLY A 158 -4.09 40.03 -2.15
N SER A 159 -4.19 39.49 -3.36
CA SER A 159 -5.45 39.15 -4.01
C SER A 159 -6.11 37.96 -3.32
N CYS A 160 -7.43 37.93 -3.22
CA CYS A 160 -8.16 36.79 -2.69
C CYS A 160 -9.54 36.64 -3.34
N GLY A 161 -10.09 35.42 -3.38
CA GLY A 161 -11.41 35.18 -3.96
C GLY A 161 -11.51 35.51 -5.45
N GLY A 162 -12.73 35.79 -5.92
CA GLY A 162 -13.05 36.02 -7.34
C GLY A 162 -13.42 34.72 -8.09
N ASN A 163 -13.86 34.85 -9.33
CA ASN A 163 -14.31 33.73 -10.18
C ASN A 163 -13.16 32.98 -10.90
N SER A 164 -11.99 32.89 -10.28
CA SER A 164 -10.89 32.09 -10.83
C SER A 164 -11.02 30.62 -10.38
N PRO A 165 -10.56 29.63 -11.17
CA PRO A 165 -10.66 28.21 -10.81
C PRO A 165 -9.95 27.82 -9.51
N ASN A 166 -8.95 28.60 -9.08
CA ASN A 166 -8.20 28.38 -7.85
C ASN A 166 -7.89 29.72 -7.15
N PRO A 167 -8.90 30.40 -6.58
CA PRO A 167 -8.75 31.75 -6.07
C PRO A 167 -7.87 31.74 -4.83
N ALA A 168 -6.95 32.71 -4.77
CA ALA A 168 -6.07 32.87 -3.63
C ALA A 168 -6.87 33.02 -2.32
N VAL A 169 -6.36 32.40 -1.26
CA VAL A 169 -6.94 32.46 0.09
C VAL A 169 -6.05 33.28 1.01
N CYS A 170 -6.64 34.04 1.93
CA CYS A 170 -5.86 34.89 2.82
C CYS A 170 -5.15 34.06 3.89
N LYS A 171 -3.91 34.44 4.22
CA LYS A 171 -3.17 33.88 5.35
C LYS A 171 -3.98 34.04 6.65
N THR A 172 -3.80 33.10 7.60
CA THR A 172 -4.41 33.14 8.94
C THR A 172 -4.28 34.52 9.59
N GLY A 173 -5.38 35.05 10.13
CA GLY A 173 -5.46 36.40 10.72
C GLY A 173 -5.86 37.51 9.74
N LEU A 174 -6.10 37.18 8.46
CA LEU A 174 -6.60 38.09 7.45
C LEU A 174 -7.96 37.62 6.92
N VAL A 175 -8.82 38.56 6.54
CA VAL A 175 -10.11 38.29 5.88
C VAL A 175 -10.08 38.81 4.46
N CYS A 176 -10.72 38.09 3.54
CA CYS A 176 -10.85 38.54 2.16
C CYS A 176 -11.93 39.62 2.09
N GLN A 177 -11.56 40.84 1.71
CA GLN A 177 -12.50 41.93 1.44
C GLN A 177 -12.79 42.00 -0.06
N PRO A 178 -14.01 41.63 -0.52
CA PRO A 178 -14.40 41.73 -1.91
C PRO A 178 -14.47 43.19 -2.37
N ASN A 179 -14.28 43.45 -3.66
CA ASN A 179 -14.51 44.77 -4.22
C ASN A 179 -16.02 44.98 -4.45
N PRO A 180 -16.70 45.90 -3.74
CA PRO A 180 -18.14 46.11 -3.86
C PRO A 180 -18.57 46.61 -5.25
N HIS A 181 -17.66 47.23 -6.01
CA HIS A 181 -17.93 47.71 -7.36
C HIS A 181 -17.64 46.68 -8.46
N ARG A 182 -16.97 45.56 -8.12
CA ARG A 182 -16.64 44.48 -9.05
C ARG A 182 -16.75 43.12 -8.34
N PRO A 183 -17.98 42.57 -8.18
CA PRO A 183 -18.23 41.35 -7.40
C PRO A 183 -17.46 40.12 -7.90
N TYR A 184 -17.15 40.09 -9.20
CA TYR A 184 -16.43 38.98 -9.83
C TYR A 184 -14.90 39.16 -9.83
N ALA A 185 -14.40 40.34 -9.46
CA ALA A 185 -12.98 40.60 -9.38
C ALA A 185 -12.41 40.07 -8.05
N PRO A 186 -11.14 39.65 -8.02
CA PRO A 186 -10.48 39.28 -6.76
C PRO A 186 -10.47 40.46 -5.78
N GLY A 187 -10.82 40.17 -4.54
CA GLY A 187 -10.73 41.07 -3.40
C GLY A 187 -9.31 41.20 -2.87
N LYS A 188 -9.18 41.85 -1.70
CA LYS A 188 -7.91 42.10 -1.01
C LYS A 188 -7.92 41.47 0.38
N CYS A 189 -6.81 40.83 0.77
CA CYS A 189 -6.64 40.35 2.14
C CYS A 189 -6.35 41.52 3.09
N ILE A 190 -7.23 41.75 4.05
CA ILE A 190 -7.08 42.79 5.08
C ILE A 190 -7.02 42.16 6.47
N PRO A 191 -6.47 42.84 7.49
CA PRO A 191 -6.53 42.36 8.87
C PRO A 191 -7.99 42.10 9.28
N SER A 192 -8.24 40.95 9.92
CA SER A 192 -9.54 40.74 10.55
C SER A 192 -9.71 41.81 11.62
N LYS A 193 -10.66 42.73 11.43
CA LYS A 193 -11.03 43.64 12.52
C LYS A 193 -11.61 42.75 13.62
N ARG A 194 -10.96 42.71 14.78
CA ARG A 194 -11.57 42.10 15.96
C ARG A 194 -12.88 42.86 16.24
N PRO A 195 -13.97 42.18 16.62
CA PRO A 195 -15.21 42.85 17.02
C PRO A 195 -15.09 43.76 18.28
N TYR A 196 -13.91 43.81 18.91
CA TYR A 196 -13.71 44.38 20.25
C TYR A 196 -12.83 45.64 20.30
N ASP A 197 -12.69 46.39 19.21
CA ASP A 197 -12.08 47.73 19.25
C ASP A 197 -13.17 48.81 19.10
N ARG A 198 -14.04 48.91 20.11
CA ARG A 198 -14.73 50.16 20.50
C ARG A 198 -14.44 50.38 21.98
N CYS A 199 -13.43 51.20 22.27
CA CYS A 199 -13.37 51.93 23.54
C CYS A 199 -14.26 53.16 23.44
#